data_AF-A0A1I8MLW5-F1
#
_entry.id   AF-A0A1I8MLW5-F1
#
_cell.length_a   1.000
_cell.length_b   1.000
_cell.length_c   1.000
_cell.angle_alpha   90.00
_cell.angle_beta   90.00
_cell.angle_gamma   90.00
#
_symmetry.space_group_name_H-M   'P 1'
#
loop_
_entity.id
_entity.type
_entity.pdbx_description
1 polymer ?
#
loop_
_entity_poly.entity_id
_entity_poly.type
_entity_poly.pdbx_seq_one_letter_code
_entity_poly.pdbx_strand_id
1 'polypeptide(L)'
;MKQLAAAAPLQFPNVEITNNIMDIMEESPMQMFYKDKGVFLTGGTGFFGKIIIEKLLRVTDVGQIFLLIRTKKGKDVQTRLDDIFNEPVFEKLKKITPNYREKITVISGDVSLPALGISHEDRELLKEQVNIIIHGAATVRFDEKLKMAIGINVNGTKEILRLAKEVVHLKAVVHVSTAFAHCNRKHIQERFYNCTLSGDKALQLSECLDEQTLNTLTPTIVKDFPNTYAFTKVLAEDIIQNYGQNLPVTIFRPGIVVTTYREPVSGWIDNMYGPCGIIVGVGSGVMRIFSGKVQNKANMVPVDLCVNALLTSAWDIARNTYDTPPIYNYIPDPDNIASWREFMEYAIEYGRKLPLRKSIWYPCFTIVSSKWQFALLSFLYHTLPALFMDMLMLVIGKKPRMMKMYRKIHKFCAVMEYFSSNEFIFENNNVRALWDKLDAKDKRLFAFDMRSVDWTELFRISLWGLRSYVVKDEPSTVAESVKRHERLKILHYTTLFVIYSLTFFILYQLFKFVFF
;
A
#
# COMPACT_ATOMS: atom_id res chain seq x y z
N MET A 1 31.55 12.30 -22.99
CA MET A 1 31.12 10.88 -23.13
C MET A 1 32.12 9.84 -22.58
N LYS A 2 33.05 10.19 -21.67
CA LYS A 2 34.00 9.24 -21.04
C LYS A 2 33.90 9.14 -19.50
N GLN A 3 32.79 9.58 -18.90
CA GLN A 3 32.54 9.46 -17.44
C GLN A 3 31.20 8.79 -17.08
N LEU A 4 30.51 8.17 -18.05
CA LEU A 4 29.28 7.39 -17.79
C LEU A 4 29.52 5.87 -17.78
N ALA A 5 30.78 5.43 -17.83
CA ALA A 5 31.18 4.03 -17.83
C ALA A 5 31.60 3.50 -16.43
N ALA A 6 31.32 4.25 -15.36
CA ALA A 6 31.64 3.87 -13.98
C ALA A 6 30.43 3.99 -13.04
N ALA A 7 29.20 3.82 -13.55
CA ALA A 7 28.11 3.45 -12.67
C ALA A 7 28.35 1.99 -12.26
N ALA A 8 29.21 1.80 -11.25
CA ALA A 8 29.14 0.61 -10.42
C ALA A 8 27.65 0.33 -10.11
N PRO A 9 27.22 -0.94 -10.00
CA PRO A 9 25.87 -1.22 -9.51
C PRO A 9 25.67 -0.35 -8.28
N LEU A 10 24.67 0.53 -8.30
CA LEU A 10 24.32 1.37 -7.15
C LEU A 10 24.33 0.43 -5.95
N GLN A 11 25.35 0.52 -5.11
CA GLN A 11 25.41 -0.28 -3.91
C GLN A 11 24.23 0.22 -3.10
N PHE A 12 23.16 -0.57 -3.08
CA PHE A 12 22.08 -0.34 -2.14
C PHE A 12 22.74 -0.32 -0.78
N PRO A 13 22.45 0.68 0.07
CA PRO A 13 22.80 0.55 1.47
C PRO A 13 22.03 -0.68 1.95
N ASN A 14 22.68 -1.83 1.89
CA ASN A 14 22.48 -2.84 2.91
C ASN A 14 22.88 -2.10 4.18
N VAL A 15 21.88 -1.53 4.85
CA VAL A 15 21.98 -1.31 6.28
C VAL A 15 22.02 -2.72 6.84
N GLU A 16 23.20 -3.36 6.76
CA GLU A 16 23.55 -4.43 7.65
C GLU A 16 23.39 -3.80 9.03
N ILE A 17 22.29 -4.14 9.68
CA ILE A 17 22.21 -4.06 11.13
C ILE A 17 23.35 -4.97 11.56
N THR A 18 24.51 -4.36 11.83
CA THR A 18 25.67 -5.01 12.42
C THR A 18 25.17 -5.58 13.74
N ASN A 19 24.86 -6.87 13.73
CA ASN A 19 24.53 -7.63 14.91
C ASN A 19 25.79 -7.65 15.78
N ASN A 20 25.95 -6.65 16.64
CA ASN A 20 26.95 -6.69 17.69
C ASN A 20 26.70 -7.95 18.52
N ILE A 21 27.76 -8.70 18.81
CA ILE A 21 27.69 -9.99 19.53
C ILE A 21 27.01 -9.85 20.90
N MET A 22 27.07 -8.66 21.52
CA MET A 22 26.35 -8.34 22.77
C MET A 22 24.82 -8.22 22.61
N ASP A 23 24.30 -7.84 21.44
CA ASP A 23 22.85 -7.78 21.17
C ASP A 23 22.22 -9.18 21.05
N ILE A 24 23.03 -10.25 21.01
CA ILE A 24 22.61 -11.65 20.87
C ILE A 24 22.28 -12.30 22.22
N MET A 25 22.78 -11.78 23.35
CA MET A 25 22.80 -12.57 24.60
C MET A 25 21.55 -12.47 25.49
N GLU A 26 20.72 -11.42 25.38
CA GLU A 26 19.45 -11.31 26.14
C GLU A 26 18.30 -10.90 25.23
N GLU A 27 17.19 -11.62 25.22
CA GLU A 27 15.98 -11.27 24.44
C GLU A 27 15.40 -9.91 24.88
N SER A 28 14.94 -9.09 23.94
CA SER A 28 14.25 -7.83 24.29
C SER A 28 12.81 -8.05 24.75
N PRO A 29 12.15 -7.08 25.42
CA PRO A 29 10.75 -7.19 25.83
C PRO A 29 9.78 -7.54 24.69
N MET A 30 9.96 -6.99 23.49
CA MET A 30 9.17 -7.38 22.32
C MET A 30 9.45 -8.82 21.88
N GLN A 31 10.71 -9.24 21.85
CA GLN A 31 11.06 -10.63 21.50
C GLN A 31 10.43 -11.62 22.48
N MET A 32 10.54 -11.36 23.79
CA MET A 32 9.91 -12.16 24.85
C MET A 32 8.38 -12.21 24.74
N PHE A 33 7.73 -11.13 24.31
CA PHE A 33 6.29 -11.11 24.15
C PHE A 33 5.79 -12.06 23.06
N TYR A 34 6.51 -12.14 21.94
CA TYR A 34 6.17 -13.03 20.82
C TYR A 34 6.70 -14.45 21.01
N LYS A 35 7.65 -14.67 21.93
CA LYS A 35 8.23 -15.97 22.20
C LYS A 35 7.17 -17.02 22.54
N ASP A 36 7.26 -18.15 21.86
CA ASP A 36 6.36 -19.30 21.99
C ASP A 36 4.87 -18.98 21.80
N LYS A 37 4.52 -17.83 21.20
CA LYS A 37 3.14 -17.44 20.97
C LYS A 37 2.59 -18.00 19.66
N GLY A 38 1.32 -18.38 19.69
CA GLY A 38 0.51 -18.59 18.50
C GLY A 38 -0.02 -17.26 17.95
N VAL A 39 0.26 -16.97 16.67
CA VAL A 39 -0.21 -15.77 15.97
C VAL A 39 -1.16 -16.18 14.85
N PHE A 40 -2.45 -15.84 14.98
CA PHE A 40 -3.41 -15.99 13.89
C PHE A 40 -3.38 -14.77 12.98
N LEU A 41 -2.99 -14.95 11.72
CA LEU A 41 -2.85 -13.90 10.74
C LEU A 41 -3.85 -14.08 9.60
N THR A 42 -4.77 -13.13 9.45
CA THR A 42 -5.56 -13.00 8.23
C THR A 42 -4.89 -12.04 7.26
N GLY A 43 -5.04 -12.27 5.96
CA GLY A 43 -4.44 -11.41 4.94
C GLY A 43 -2.93 -11.59 4.78
N GLY A 44 -2.34 -12.64 5.39
CA GLY A 44 -0.89 -12.88 5.32
C GLY A 44 -0.35 -13.12 3.91
N THR A 45 -1.20 -13.49 2.96
CA THR A 45 -0.82 -13.62 1.53
C THR A 45 -0.63 -12.29 0.79
N GLY A 46 -1.03 -11.17 1.40
CA GLY A 46 -0.91 -9.83 0.83
C GLY A 46 0.40 -9.13 1.19
N PHE A 47 0.64 -7.97 0.58
CA PHE A 47 1.85 -7.16 0.75
C PHE A 47 2.24 -6.94 2.22
N PHE A 48 1.31 -6.39 3.01
CA PHE A 48 1.52 -6.11 4.43
C PHE A 48 1.75 -7.40 5.26
N GLY A 49 0.98 -8.43 4.93
CA GLY A 49 1.04 -9.74 5.58
C GLY A 49 2.36 -10.46 5.41
N LYS A 50 2.95 -10.41 4.22
CA LYS A 50 4.28 -10.99 3.93
C LYS A 50 5.36 -10.41 4.83
N ILE A 51 5.33 -9.09 5.05
CA ILE A 51 6.28 -8.39 5.93
C ILE A 51 6.07 -8.75 7.40
N ILE A 52 4.81 -8.91 7.85
CA ILE A 52 4.52 -9.41 9.21
C ILE A 52 5.12 -10.79 9.43
N ILE A 53 4.87 -11.73 8.51
CA ILE A 53 5.37 -13.12 8.60
C ILE A 53 6.91 -13.11 8.64
N GLU A 54 7.54 -12.36 7.72
CA GLU A 54 8.99 -12.26 7.65
C GLU A 54 9.58 -11.69 8.95
N LYS A 55 8.97 -10.61 9.47
CA LYS A 55 9.43 -9.94 10.69
C LYS A 55 9.36 -10.84 11.90
N LEU A 56 8.21 -11.51 12.10
CA LEU A 56 8.01 -12.44 13.22
C LEU A 56 9.01 -13.58 13.18
N LEU A 57 9.18 -14.24 12.03
CA LEU A 57 10.07 -15.40 11.91
C LEU A 57 11.57 -15.04 11.96
N ARG A 58 11.96 -13.84 11.55
CA ARG A 58 13.38 -13.42 11.52
C ARG A 58 13.85 -12.82 12.84
N VAL A 59 13.01 -12.04 13.51
CA VAL A 59 13.42 -11.19 14.64
C VAL A 59 12.91 -11.71 15.98
N THR A 60 11.92 -12.59 15.99
CA THR A 60 11.35 -13.16 17.22
C THR A 60 11.47 -14.68 17.24
N ASP A 61 11.18 -15.28 18.39
CA ASP A 61 11.03 -16.72 18.53
C ASP A 61 9.55 -17.12 18.63
N VAL A 62 8.74 -16.65 17.67
CA VAL A 62 7.31 -16.99 17.60
C VAL A 62 7.12 -18.51 17.57
N GLY A 63 6.11 -19.01 18.29
CA GLY A 63 5.83 -20.44 18.37
C GLY A 63 5.24 -20.94 17.05
N GLN A 64 4.02 -20.48 16.72
CA GLN A 64 3.32 -20.87 15.50
C GLN A 64 2.61 -19.67 14.86
N ILE A 65 2.67 -19.55 13.54
CA ILE A 65 1.86 -18.61 12.76
C ILE A 65 0.76 -19.40 12.05
N PHE A 66 -0.48 -19.19 12.48
CA PHE A 66 -1.67 -19.73 11.86
C PHE A 66 -2.13 -18.78 10.75
N LEU A 67 -1.95 -19.18 9.50
CA LEU A 67 -2.17 -18.33 8.34
C LEU A 67 -3.47 -18.70 7.64
N LEU A 68 -4.45 -17.78 7.67
CA LEU A 68 -5.71 -17.95 6.95
C LEU A 68 -5.49 -17.78 5.44
N ILE A 69 -5.67 -18.86 4.67
CA ILE A 69 -5.53 -18.86 3.21
C ILE A 69 -6.82 -19.39 2.58
N ARG A 70 -7.39 -18.58 1.69
CA ARG A 70 -8.47 -19.02 0.79
C ARG A 70 -7.94 -19.65 -0.49
N THR A 71 -8.70 -20.56 -1.08
CA THR A 71 -8.48 -20.96 -2.47
C THR A 71 -8.74 -19.77 -3.40
N LYS A 72 -7.93 -19.62 -4.46
CA LYS A 72 -8.08 -18.48 -5.38
C LYS A 72 -7.46 -18.79 -6.74
N LYS A 73 -8.16 -18.44 -7.83
CA LYS A 73 -7.69 -18.64 -9.22
C LYS A 73 -7.27 -20.09 -9.53
N GLY A 74 -8.00 -21.06 -8.99
CA GLY A 74 -7.71 -22.49 -9.21
C GLY A 74 -6.45 -23.02 -8.51
N LYS A 75 -5.79 -22.22 -7.66
CA LYS A 75 -4.70 -22.69 -6.79
C LYS A 75 -5.26 -23.11 -5.43
N ASP A 76 -4.82 -24.27 -4.95
CA ASP A 76 -5.04 -24.73 -3.59
C ASP A 76 -4.24 -23.90 -2.57
N VAL A 77 -4.49 -24.13 -1.29
CA VAL A 77 -3.90 -23.34 -0.19
C VAL A 77 -2.39 -23.55 -0.03
N GLN A 78 -1.86 -24.74 -0.34
CA GLN A 78 -0.44 -25.08 -0.22
C GLN A 78 0.37 -24.45 -1.36
N THR A 79 -0.11 -24.56 -2.60
CA THR A 79 0.52 -23.87 -3.74
C THR A 79 0.59 -22.35 -3.49
N ARG A 80 -0.47 -21.77 -2.90
CA ARG A 80 -0.48 -20.36 -2.53
C ARG A 80 0.50 -20.03 -1.40
N LEU A 81 0.73 -20.95 -0.46
CA LEU A 81 1.76 -20.78 0.58
C LEU A 81 3.16 -20.76 -0.04
N ASP A 82 3.43 -21.68 -0.95
CA ASP A 82 4.73 -21.75 -1.63
C ASP A 82 5.01 -20.51 -2.47
N ASP A 83 4.01 -20.00 -3.19
CA ASP A 83 4.12 -18.74 -3.94
C ASP A 83 4.58 -17.58 -3.05
N ILE A 84 4.13 -17.50 -1.79
CA ILE A 84 4.50 -16.43 -0.84
C ILE A 84 5.98 -16.55 -0.50
N PHE A 85 6.42 -17.74 -0.07
CA PHE A 85 7.80 -17.94 0.36
C PHE A 85 8.81 -17.96 -0.79
N ASN A 86 8.35 -18.08 -2.05
CA ASN A 86 9.19 -17.91 -3.23
C ASN A 86 9.51 -16.44 -3.56
N GLU A 87 8.89 -15.48 -2.87
CA GLU A 87 9.17 -14.05 -3.06
C GLU A 87 10.55 -13.67 -2.52
N PRO A 88 11.28 -12.74 -3.19
CA PRO A 88 12.63 -12.31 -2.79
C PRO A 88 12.74 -11.77 -1.36
N VAL A 89 11.63 -11.29 -0.80
CA VAL A 89 11.57 -10.72 0.57
C VAL A 89 11.92 -11.73 1.66
N PHE A 90 11.72 -13.03 1.40
CA PHE A 90 11.99 -14.11 2.35
C PHE A 90 13.41 -14.70 2.21
N GLU A 91 14.22 -14.26 1.25
CA GLU A 91 15.55 -14.85 1.02
C GLU A 91 16.50 -14.68 2.22
N LYS A 92 16.40 -13.55 2.92
CA LYS A 92 17.16 -13.34 4.17
C LYS A 92 16.67 -14.28 5.28
N LEU A 93 15.35 -14.39 5.46
CA LEU A 93 14.74 -15.30 6.43
C LEU A 93 15.19 -16.75 6.21
N LYS A 94 15.12 -17.26 4.97
CA LYS A 94 15.49 -18.65 4.64
C LYS A 94 16.91 -19.00 5.06
N LYS A 95 17.83 -18.04 5.05
CA LYS A 95 19.23 -18.23 5.47
C LYS A 95 19.40 -18.20 6.99
N ILE A 96 18.63 -17.37 7.69
CA ILE A 96 18.72 -17.18 9.14
C ILE A 96 17.96 -18.27 9.90
N THR A 97 16.77 -18.63 9.42
CA THR A 97 15.86 -19.58 10.05
C THR A 97 15.48 -20.67 9.04
N PRO A 98 16.33 -21.67 8.74
CA PRO A 98 16.04 -22.68 7.72
C PRO A 98 14.76 -23.48 7.96
N ASN A 99 14.42 -23.72 9.23
CA ASN A 99 13.23 -24.46 9.66
C ASN A 99 11.97 -23.59 9.78
N TYR A 100 11.96 -22.38 9.21
CA TYR A 100 10.84 -21.44 9.30
C TYR A 100 9.47 -22.02 8.91
N ARG A 101 9.46 -23.04 8.04
CA ARG A 101 8.23 -23.73 7.59
C ARG A 101 7.52 -24.48 8.71
N GLU A 102 8.26 -25.01 9.69
CA GLU A 102 7.68 -25.74 10.83
C GLU A 102 6.79 -24.81 11.68
N LYS A 103 7.14 -23.53 11.71
CA LYS A 103 6.41 -22.47 12.44
C LYS A 103 5.15 -21.97 11.71
N ILE A 104 4.74 -22.59 10.60
CA ILE A 104 3.59 -22.17 9.81
C ILE A 104 2.52 -23.26 9.77
N THR A 105 1.32 -22.93 10.25
CA THR A 105 0.11 -23.74 10.05
C THR A 105 -0.82 -23.03 9.09
N VAL A 106 -1.22 -23.68 7.99
CA VAL A 106 -2.22 -23.14 7.08
C VAL A 106 -3.61 -23.45 7.61
N ILE A 107 -4.44 -22.41 7.74
CA ILE A 107 -5.87 -22.54 8.04
C ILE A 107 -6.63 -22.24 6.76
N SER A 108 -7.38 -23.21 6.25
CA SER A 108 -8.15 -23.02 5.02
C SER A 108 -9.45 -22.29 5.35
N GLY A 109 -9.65 -21.09 4.79
CA GLY A 109 -10.88 -20.32 5.00
C GLY A 109 -10.91 -18.99 4.25
N ASP A 110 -12.07 -18.34 4.25
CA ASP A 110 -12.30 -17.01 3.66
C ASP A 110 -13.07 -16.13 4.66
N VAL A 111 -12.50 -14.96 4.96
CA VAL A 111 -13.10 -13.97 5.86
C VAL A 111 -14.47 -13.48 5.43
N SER A 112 -14.85 -13.64 4.15
CA SER A 112 -16.20 -13.30 3.68
C SER A 112 -17.27 -14.33 4.06
N LEU A 113 -16.88 -15.51 4.57
CA LEU A 113 -17.79 -16.59 4.90
C LEU A 113 -18.16 -16.57 6.40
N PRO A 114 -19.33 -17.11 6.77
CA PRO A 114 -19.68 -17.34 8.18
C PRO A 114 -18.59 -18.17 8.89
N ALA A 115 -18.28 -17.82 10.14
CA ALA A 115 -17.22 -18.45 10.91
C ALA A 115 -15.87 -18.50 10.17
N LEU A 116 -15.57 -17.51 9.31
CA LEU A 116 -14.37 -17.45 8.47
C LEU A 116 -14.22 -18.60 7.46
N GLY A 117 -15.24 -19.44 7.31
CA GLY A 117 -15.21 -20.63 6.45
C GLY A 117 -14.14 -21.67 6.85
N ILE A 118 -13.71 -21.69 8.11
CA ILE A 118 -12.74 -22.65 8.64
C ILE A 118 -13.44 -23.92 9.13
N SER A 119 -12.71 -25.05 9.19
CA SER A 119 -13.27 -26.29 9.75
C SER A 119 -13.43 -26.21 11.26
N HIS A 120 -14.18 -27.16 11.83
CA HIS A 120 -14.34 -27.25 13.28
C HIS A 120 -12.99 -27.55 13.95
N GLU A 121 -12.19 -28.44 13.37
CA GLU A 121 -10.87 -28.83 13.87
C GLU A 121 -9.90 -27.65 13.89
N ASP A 122 -9.83 -26.89 12.79
CA ASP A 122 -9.03 -25.66 12.71
C ASP A 122 -9.49 -24.62 13.73
N ARG A 123 -10.81 -24.53 13.95
CA ARG A 123 -11.38 -23.60 14.93
C ARG A 123 -10.98 -23.94 16.35
N GLU A 124 -11.04 -25.21 16.75
CA GLU A 124 -10.58 -25.66 18.08
C GLU A 124 -9.07 -25.45 18.24
N LEU A 125 -8.29 -25.78 17.20
CA LEU A 125 -6.85 -25.52 17.17
C LEU A 125 -6.52 -24.04 17.44
N LEU A 126 -7.25 -23.12 16.79
CA LEU A 126 -7.07 -21.68 17.00
C LEU A 126 -7.46 -21.24 18.42
N LYS A 127 -8.53 -21.80 19.01
CA LYS A 127 -8.94 -21.45 20.38
C LYS A 127 -7.88 -21.79 21.41
N GLU A 128 -7.25 -22.96 21.25
CA GLU A 128 -6.27 -23.48 22.20
C GLU A 128 -4.90 -22.83 22.05
N GLN A 129 -4.42 -22.66 20.81
CA GLN A 129 -3.02 -22.33 20.56
C GLN A 129 -2.76 -20.87 20.23
N VAL A 130 -3.77 -20.07 19.88
CA VAL A 130 -3.57 -18.65 19.53
C VAL A 130 -3.47 -17.80 20.78
N ASN A 131 -2.55 -16.84 20.74
CA ASN A 131 -2.44 -15.77 21.73
C ASN A 131 -2.67 -14.39 21.09
N ILE A 132 -2.31 -14.22 19.82
CA ILE A 132 -2.34 -12.93 19.15
C ILE A 132 -3.09 -13.06 17.83
N ILE A 133 -4.08 -12.22 17.60
CA ILE A 133 -4.81 -12.16 16.33
C ILE A 133 -4.43 -10.88 15.61
N ILE A 134 -3.92 -11.00 14.38
CA ILE A 134 -3.67 -9.87 13.49
C ILE A 134 -4.64 -9.96 12.32
N HIS A 135 -5.63 -9.06 12.30
CA HIS A 135 -6.64 -8.99 11.27
C HIS A 135 -6.28 -7.97 10.19
N GLY A 136 -5.52 -8.43 9.18
CA GLY A 136 -5.11 -7.63 8.02
C GLY A 136 -5.86 -7.93 6.72
N ALA A 137 -6.76 -8.91 6.70
CA ALA A 137 -7.54 -9.22 5.51
C ALA A 137 -8.56 -8.11 5.21
N ALA A 138 -8.46 -7.55 4.01
CA ALA A 138 -9.42 -6.58 3.50
C ALA A 138 -9.48 -6.61 1.97
N THR A 139 -10.59 -6.16 1.38
CA THR A 139 -10.57 -5.69 0.00
C THR A 139 -10.07 -4.25 -0.03
N VAL A 140 -8.91 -4.04 -0.66
CA VAL A 140 -8.27 -2.70 -0.77
C VAL A 140 -8.58 -2.02 -2.11
N ARG A 141 -9.53 -2.56 -2.87
CA ARG A 141 -9.98 -2.00 -4.15
C ARG A 141 -11.01 -0.92 -3.88
N PHE A 142 -10.77 0.29 -4.40
CA PHE A 142 -11.68 1.42 -4.20
C PHE A 142 -12.96 1.31 -5.05
N ASP A 143 -13.00 0.40 -6.02
CA ASP A 143 -14.14 0.13 -6.89
C ASP A 143 -14.80 -1.23 -6.62
N GLU A 144 -14.53 -1.84 -5.45
CA GLU A 144 -15.18 -3.09 -5.06
C GLU A 144 -16.68 -2.89 -4.82
N LYS A 145 -17.49 -3.88 -5.21
CA LYS A 145 -18.94 -3.86 -4.98
C LYS A 145 -19.24 -3.81 -3.49
N LEU A 146 -20.22 -3.00 -3.10
CA LEU A 146 -20.52 -2.73 -1.69
C LEU A 146 -20.86 -4.01 -0.91
N LYS A 147 -21.66 -4.93 -1.48
CA LYS A 147 -22.01 -6.22 -0.85
C LYS A 147 -20.77 -7.02 -0.46
N MET A 148 -19.83 -7.16 -1.41
CA MET A 148 -18.56 -7.86 -1.19
C MET A 148 -17.66 -7.14 -0.19
N ALA A 149 -17.59 -5.81 -0.26
CA ALA A 149 -16.79 -5.01 0.66
C ALA A 149 -17.32 -5.10 2.10
N ILE A 150 -18.64 -5.08 2.30
CA ILE A 150 -19.27 -5.29 3.62
C ILE A 150 -18.97 -6.70 4.13
N GLY A 151 -19.15 -7.74 3.31
CA GLY A 151 -18.86 -9.12 3.71
C GLY A 151 -17.41 -9.33 4.14
N ILE A 152 -16.44 -8.79 3.40
CA ILE A 152 -15.01 -8.97 3.70
C ILE A 152 -14.57 -8.10 4.88
N ASN A 153 -14.82 -6.79 4.83
CA ASN A 153 -14.22 -5.84 5.78
C ASN A 153 -15.05 -5.72 7.07
N VAL A 154 -16.38 -5.82 7.01
CA VAL A 154 -17.27 -5.59 8.15
C VAL A 154 -17.64 -6.93 8.80
N ASN A 155 -18.21 -7.87 8.04
CA ASN A 155 -18.58 -9.17 8.59
C ASN A 155 -17.35 -9.97 9.01
N GLY A 156 -16.29 -9.98 8.19
CA GLY A 156 -15.02 -10.61 8.53
C GLY A 156 -14.44 -10.09 9.86
N THR A 157 -14.54 -8.77 10.12
CA THR A 157 -14.13 -8.20 11.41
C THR A 157 -15.00 -8.72 12.56
N LYS A 158 -16.33 -8.81 12.36
CA LYS A 158 -17.26 -9.35 13.36
C LYS A 158 -16.98 -10.82 13.68
N GLU A 159 -16.69 -11.64 12.67
CA GLU A 159 -16.31 -13.05 12.85
C GLU A 159 -14.99 -13.20 13.58
N ILE A 160 -14.00 -12.32 13.32
CA ILE A 160 -12.74 -12.30 14.07
C ILE A 160 -12.98 -11.99 15.55
N LEU A 161 -13.82 -11.02 15.87
CA LEU A 161 -14.14 -10.70 17.27
C LEU A 161 -14.92 -11.84 17.95
N ARG A 162 -15.76 -12.57 17.21
CA ARG A 162 -16.41 -13.80 17.71
C ARG A 162 -15.39 -14.88 18.05
N LEU A 163 -14.47 -15.18 17.13
CA LEU A 163 -13.38 -16.12 17.38
C LEU A 163 -12.51 -15.68 18.57
N ALA A 164 -12.15 -14.40 18.65
CA ALA A 164 -11.32 -13.85 19.72
C ALA A 164 -11.91 -14.11 21.11
N LYS A 165 -13.25 -14.05 21.27
CA LYS A 165 -13.93 -14.34 22.54
C LYS A 165 -13.82 -15.80 22.97
N GLU A 166 -13.50 -16.70 22.05
CA GLU A 166 -13.37 -18.14 22.31
C GLU A 166 -11.91 -18.57 22.51
N VAL A 167 -10.94 -17.69 22.23
CA VAL A 167 -9.51 -17.98 22.40
C VAL A 167 -9.12 -17.95 23.87
N VAL A 168 -8.58 -19.06 24.37
CA VAL A 168 -8.34 -19.30 25.80
C VAL A 168 -7.25 -18.39 26.38
N HIS A 169 -6.20 -18.14 25.60
CA HIS A 169 -5.00 -17.42 26.04
C HIS A 169 -4.76 -16.13 25.26
N LEU A 170 -5.85 -15.44 24.89
CA LEU A 170 -5.80 -14.21 24.10
C LEU A 170 -5.03 -13.11 24.84
N LYS A 171 -4.06 -12.52 24.14
CA LYS A 171 -3.21 -11.41 24.60
C LYS A 171 -3.45 -10.13 23.80
N ALA A 172 -3.73 -10.24 22.50
CA ALA A 172 -3.93 -9.06 21.66
C ALA A 172 -4.75 -9.38 20.40
N VAL A 173 -5.58 -8.43 19.98
CA VAL A 173 -6.26 -8.40 18.68
C VAL A 173 -5.93 -7.08 17.99
N VAL A 174 -5.22 -7.13 16.87
CA VAL A 174 -4.88 -5.94 16.09
C VAL A 174 -5.68 -5.94 14.79
N HIS A 175 -6.58 -4.96 14.65
CA HIS A 175 -7.28 -4.73 13.39
C HIS A 175 -6.55 -3.70 12.54
N VAL A 176 -6.22 -4.06 11.30
CA VAL A 176 -5.63 -3.13 10.34
C VAL A 176 -6.74 -2.33 9.65
N SER A 177 -6.86 -1.05 9.97
CA SER A 177 -7.73 -0.09 9.28
C SER A 177 -6.89 0.77 8.31
N THR A 178 -7.15 2.06 8.22
CA THR A 178 -6.37 3.05 7.47
C THR A 178 -6.56 4.42 8.08
N ALA A 179 -5.53 5.27 8.07
CA ALA A 179 -5.63 6.66 8.51
C ALA A 179 -6.78 7.39 7.78
N PHE A 180 -7.05 7.00 6.54
CA PHE A 180 -8.09 7.58 5.69
C PHE A 180 -9.50 7.02 5.92
N ALA A 181 -9.75 6.22 6.96
CA ALA A 181 -11.09 5.70 7.24
C ALA A 181 -12.08 6.86 7.36
N HIS A 182 -11.73 7.87 8.16
CA HIS A 182 -12.54 9.08 8.36
C HIS A 182 -12.12 10.23 7.44
N CYS A 183 -11.74 9.95 6.19
CA CYS A 183 -11.30 10.96 5.22
C CYS A 183 -12.39 11.95 4.78
N ASN A 184 -13.64 11.72 5.16
CA ASN A 184 -14.71 12.71 5.07
C ASN A 184 -14.51 13.91 6.04
N ARG A 185 -13.50 13.84 6.92
CA ARG A 185 -13.10 14.89 7.85
C ARG A 185 -11.71 15.43 7.48
N LYS A 186 -11.48 16.72 7.71
CA LYS A 186 -10.16 17.32 7.55
C LYS A 186 -9.20 16.95 8.69
N HIS A 187 -9.69 16.95 9.93
CA HIS A 187 -8.92 16.63 11.14
C HIS A 187 -9.33 15.26 11.68
N ILE A 188 -8.36 14.34 11.76
CA ILE A 188 -8.58 12.93 12.09
C ILE A 188 -7.68 12.57 13.28
N GLN A 189 -8.33 12.23 14.38
CA GLN A 189 -7.73 11.96 15.68
C GLN A 189 -7.73 10.45 15.96
N GLU A 190 -6.98 10.06 16.99
CA GLU A 190 -6.90 8.67 17.46
C GLU A 190 -8.09 8.32 18.38
N ARG A 191 -9.31 8.54 17.87
CA ARG A 191 -10.56 8.20 18.54
C ARG A 191 -11.59 7.59 17.59
N PHE A 192 -12.61 6.99 18.20
CA PHE A 192 -13.83 6.60 17.50
C PHE A 192 -14.66 7.82 17.11
N TYR A 193 -15.37 7.70 16.00
CA TYR A 193 -16.29 8.72 15.51
C TYR A 193 -17.67 8.12 15.32
N ASN A 194 -18.70 8.90 15.66
CA ASN A 194 -20.07 8.49 15.39
C ASN A 194 -20.30 8.36 13.88
N CYS A 195 -20.88 7.22 13.49
CA CYS A 195 -21.18 6.88 12.12
C CYS A 195 -22.67 7.11 11.82
N THR A 196 -22.98 7.64 10.63
CA THR A 196 -24.37 7.80 10.18
C THR A 196 -25.07 6.44 10.00
N LEU A 197 -24.32 5.44 9.54
CA LEU A 197 -24.74 4.05 9.42
C LEU A 197 -23.84 3.19 10.31
N SER A 198 -24.42 2.42 11.23
CA SER A 198 -23.66 1.45 12.02
C SER A 198 -23.29 0.22 11.20
N GLY A 199 -22.23 -0.48 11.61
CA GLY A 199 -21.78 -1.72 10.99
C GLY A 199 -22.88 -2.78 10.95
N ASP A 200 -23.65 -2.93 12.03
CA ASP A 200 -24.76 -3.88 12.08
C ASP A 200 -25.88 -3.58 11.09
N LYS A 201 -26.26 -2.30 10.93
CA LYS A 201 -27.26 -1.92 9.93
C LYS A 201 -26.73 -2.12 8.51
N ALA A 202 -25.44 -1.88 8.27
CA ALA A 202 -24.82 -2.16 6.98
C ALA A 202 -24.83 -3.66 6.65
N LEU A 203 -24.58 -4.53 7.64
CA LEU A 203 -24.70 -5.99 7.50
C LEU A 203 -26.13 -6.39 7.14
N GLN A 204 -27.13 -5.90 7.88
CA GLN A 204 -28.55 -6.17 7.59
C GLN A 204 -28.95 -5.71 6.18
N LEU A 205 -28.54 -4.51 5.76
CA LEU A 205 -28.79 -4.03 4.39
C LEU A 205 -28.17 -4.95 3.33
N SER A 206 -26.94 -5.43 3.57
CA SER A 206 -26.24 -6.33 2.67
C SER A 206 -26.90 -7.72 2.56
N GLU A 207 -27.53 -8.18 3.64
CA GLU A 207 -28.27 -9.45 3.69
C GLU A 207 -29.64 -9.33 3.02
N CYS A 208 -30.40 -8.28 3.32
CA CYS A 208 -31.76 -8.09 2.83
C CYS A 208 -31.85 -7.68 1.36
N LEU A 209 -30.83 -7.01 0.82
CA LEU A 209 -30.85 -6.50 -0.55
C LEU A 209 -30.06 -7.42 -1.50
N ASP A 210 -30.64 -7.66 -2.68
CA ASP A 210 -29.89 -8.28 -3.78
C ASP A 210 -28.78 -7.35 -4.27
N GLU A 211 -27.82 -7.93 -4.99
CA GLU A 211 -26.62 -7.19 -5.41
C GLU A 211 -26.94 -6.03 -6.36
N GLN A 212 -27.92 -6.17 -7.25
CA GLN A 212 -28.28 -5.14 -8.22
C GLN A 212 -28.93 -3.94 -7.52
N THR A 213 -29.84 -4.21 -6.60
CA THR A 213 -30.47 -3.15 -5.78
C THR A 213 -29.43 -2.43 -4.93
N LEU A 214 -28.55 -3.16 -4.25
CA LEU A 214 -27.52 -2.55 -3.41
C LEU A 214 -26.52 -1.71 -4.23
N ASN A 215 -26.11 -2.18 -5.42
CA ASN A 215 -25.26 -1.42 -6.32
C ASN A 215 -25.92 -0.11 -6.76
N THR A 216 -27.24 -0.12 -6.99
CA THR A 216 -28.02 1.08 -7.35
C THR A 216 -28.06 2.09 -6.20
N LEU A 217 -28.16 1.62 -4.95
CA LEU A 217 -28.20 2.46 -3.75
C LEU A 217 -26.80 2.86 -3.24
N THR A 218 -25.74 2.21 -3.70
CA THR A 218 -24.36 2.42 -3.22
C THR A 218 -23.93 3.89 -3.24
N PRO A 219 -24.18 4.69 -4.30
CA PRO A 219 -23.81 6.11 -4.31
C PRO A 219 -24.46 6.92 -3.18
N THR A 220 -25.68 6.56 -2.77
CA THR A 220 -26.40 7.21 -1.67
C THR A 220 -25.88 6.75 -0.31
N ILE A 221 -25.61 5.45 -0.16
CA ILE A 221 -25.10 4.86 1.09
C ILE A 221 -23.68 5.36 1.41
N VAL A 222 -22.83 5.45 0.38
CA VAL A 222 -21.41 5.80 0.50
C VAL A 222 -21.18 7.30 0.37
N LYS A 223 -22.23 8.11 0.16
CA LYS A 223 -22.18 9.53 -0.27
C LYS A 223 -21.09 10.40 0.37
N ASP A 224 -20.83 10.25 1.66
CA ASP A 224 -19.85 11.08 2.39
C ASP A 224 -18.40 10.60 2.21
N PHE A 225 -18.19 9.45 1.59
CA PHE A 225 -16.91 8.81 1.40
C PHE A 225 -16.53 8.73 -0.08
N PRO A 226 -15.24 8.82 -0.41
CA PRO A 226 -14.78 8.80 -1.81
C PRO A 226 -14.90 7.41 -2.46
N ASN A 227 -15.00 6.34 -1.68
CA ASN A 227 -15.02 4.96 -2.15
C ASN A 227 -15.55 3.99 -1.10
N THR A 228 -15.90 2.78 -1.56
CA THR A 228 -16.40 1.68 -0.70
C THR A 228 -15.35 1.20 0.30
N TYR A 229 -14.06 1.33 0.00
CA TYR A 229 -12.97 0.93 0.89
C TYR A 229 -12.93 1.77 2.17
N ALA A 230 -12.85 3.10 2.05
CA ALA A 230 -12.83 4.01 3.21
C ALA A 230 -14.09 3.84 4.07
N PHE A 231 -15.26 3.77 3.41
CA PHE A 231 -16.54 3.56 4.08
C PHE A 231 -16.59 2.25 4.89
N THR A 232 -16.20 1.13 4.29
CA THR A 232 -16.26 -0.16 4.99
C THR A 232 -15.20 -0.31 6.09
N LYS A 233 -14.10 0.45 6.04
CA LYS A 233 -13.17 0.56 7.17
C LYS A 233 -13.79 1.29 8.36
N VAL A 234 -14.54 2.36 8.12
CA VAL A 234 -15.32 3.03 9.19
C VAL A 234 -16.33 2.07 9.83
N LEU A 235 -17.06 1.31 9.02
CA LEU A 235 -18.00 0.31 9.52
C LEU A 235 -17.32 -0.82 10.31
N ALA A 236 -16.11 -1.24 9.91
CA ALA A 236 -15.33 -2.23 10.66
C ALA A 236 -14.86 -1.69 12.02
N GLU A 237 -14.47 -0.41 12.08
CA GLU A 237 -14.13 0.26 13.34
C GLU A 237 -15.34 0.38 14.27
N ASP A 238 -16.53 0.67 13.74
CA ASP A 238 -17.79 0.66 14.51
C ASP A 238 -18.08 -0.74 15.09
N ILE A 239 -17.87 -1.81 14.31
CA ILE A 239 -17.97 -3.19 14.83
C ILE A 239 -16.97 -3.42 15.97
N ILE A 240 -15.73 -2.93 15.88
CA ILE A 240 -14.74 -3.06 16.95
C ILE A 240 -15.16 -2.29 18.20
N GLN A 241 -15.68 -1.07 18.02
CA GLN A 241 -16.17 -0.26 19.14
C GLN A 241 -17.29 -0.98 19.91
N ASN A 242 -18.20 -1.62 19.19
CA ASN A 242 -19.40 -2.23 19.76
C ASN A 242 -19.16 -3.65 20.29
N TYR A 243 -18.31 -4.45 19.63
CA TYR A 243 -18.13 -5.88 19.95
C TYR A 243 -16.77 -6.21 20.56
N GLY A 244 -15.81 -5.28 20.50
CA GLY A 244 -14.46 -5.41 21.03
C GLY A 244 -14.31 -5.05 22.50
N GLN A 245 -15.37 -4.60 23.16
CA GLN A 245 -15.36 -4.34 24.61
C GLN A 245 -14.94 -5.59 25.38
N ASN A 246 -14.12 -5.40 26.43
CA ASN A 246 -13.52 -6.46 27.25
C ASN A 246 -12.55 -7.40 26.51
N LEU A 247 -12.16 -7.10 25.26
CA LEU A 247 -11.07 -7.77 24.57
C LEU A 247 -9.84 -6.85 24.53
N PRO A 248 -8.61 -7.41 24.56
CA PRO A 248 -7.39 -6.63 24.32
C PRO A 248 -7.29 -6.30 22.82
N VAL A 249 -8.12 -5.39 22.33
CA VAL A 249 -8.22 -5.03 20.91
C VAL A 249 -7.73 -3.61 20.64
N THR A 250 -7.08 -3.43 19.49
CA THR A 250 -6.66 -2.11 18.98
C THR A 250 -6.97 -1.97 17.49
N ILE A 251 -7.08 -0.72 17.04
CA ILE A 251 -7.16 -0.38 15.62
C ILE A 251 -5.85 0.28 15.21
N PHE A 252 -5.18 -0.30 14.23
CA PHE A 252 -3.98 0.24 13.61
C PHE A 252 -4.34 0.87 12.26
N ARG A 253 -4.14 2.18 12.12
CA ARG A 253 -4.51 3.00 10.95
C ARG A 253 -3.25 3.45 10.20
N PRO A 254 -2.72 2.66 9.25
CA PRO A 254 -1.60 3.10 8.44
C PRO A 254 -2.01 4.19 7.44
N GLY A 255 -1.08 5.09 7.14
CA GLY A 255 -1.13 6.00 6.00
C GLY A 255 -1.00 5.28 4.65
N ILE A 256 -0.54 5.99 3.63
CA ILE A 256 -0.33 5.41 2.29
C ILE A 256 0.92 4.53 2.32
N VAL A 257 0.74 3.22 2.43
CA VAL A 257 1.84 2.27 2.50
C VAL A 257 2.61 2.23 1.17
N VAL A 258 3.92 2.42 1.23
CA VAL A 258 4.85 2.33 0.09
C VAL A 258 5.85 1.19 0.30
N THR A 259 6.96 1.19 -0.44
CA THR A 259 8.00 0.16 -0.33
C THR A 259 8.57 0.05 1.08
N THR A 260 9.28 -1.04 1.36
CA THR A 260 10.13 -1.12 2.56
C THR A 260 11.20 -0.01 2.52
N TYR A 261 11.54 0.53 3.68
CA TYR A 261 12.63 1.49 3.83
C TYR A 261 13.97 0.80 4.04
N ARG A 262 14.03 -0.15 4.98
CA ARG A 262 15.27 -0.82 5.36
C ARG A 262 15.17 -2.32 5.24
N GLU A 263 14.18 -2.93 5.88
CA GLU A 263 14.15 -4.37 6.09
C GLU A 263 12.90 -5.04 5.48
N PRO A 264 12.92 -6.37 5.27
CA PRO A 264 14.13 -7.22 5.22
C PRO A 264 14.98 -7.00 3.97
N VAL A 265 14.37 -6.41 2.94
CA VAL A 265 14.99 -6.06 1.67
C VAL A 265 14.56 -4.65 1.34
N SER A 266 15.48 -3.70 1.22
CA SER A 266 15.15 -2.29 0.99
C SER A 266 14.50 -2.06 -0.37
N GLY A 267 13.46 -1.21 -0.41
CA GLY A 267 12.70 -0.94 -1.64
C GLY A 267 11.77 -2.08 -2.10
N TRP A 268 11.63 -3.16 -1.35
CA TRP A 268 10.77 -4.27 -1.75
C TRP A 268 9.28 -3.86 -1.81
N ILE A 269 8.62 -4.27 -2.88
CA ILE A 269 7.19 -4.10 -3.13
C ILE A 269 6.72 -5.08 -4.21
N ASP A 270 5.50 -5.60 -4.09
CA ASP A 270 4.91 -6.58 -5.00
C ASP A 270 3.65 -6.10 -5.74
N ASN A 271 3.31 -4.82 -5.60
CA ASN A 271 2.10 -4.21 -6.14
C ASN A 271 2.35 -2.79 -6.69
N MET A 272 1.34 -2.27 -7.40
CA MET A 272 1.34 -0.94 -8.01
C MET A 272 0.27 -0.03 -7.41
N TYR A 273 -0.12 -0.27 -6.16
CA TYR A 273 -1.17 0.52 -5.54
C TYR A 273 -0.65 1.90 -5.17
N GLY A 274 -1.56 2.88 -5.16
CA GLY A 274 -1.26 4.21 -4.69
C GLY A 274 -0.16 4.92 -5.52
N PRO A 275 0.73 5.68 -4.86
CA PRO A 275 1.81 6.44 -5.52
C PRO A 275 2.77 5.57 -6.35
N CYS A 276 2.94 4.30 -6.02
CA CYS A 276 3.79 3.37 -6.76
C CYS A 276 3.32 3.17 -8.21
N GLY A 277 2.00 3.11 -8.43
CA GLY A 277 1.42 3.05 -9.77
C GLY A 277 1.66 4.31 -10.59
N ILE A 278 1.66 5.48 -9.93
CA ILE A 278 1.99 6.77 -10.55
C ILE A 278 3.45 6.76 -11.01
N ILE A 279 4.39 6.37 -10.15
CA ILE A 279 5.83 6.30 -10.49
C ILE A 279 6.07 5.43 -11.72
N VAL A 280 5.50 4.22 -11.77
CA VAL A 280 5.66 3.32 -12.92
C VAL A 280 4.99 3.89 -14.18
N GLY A 281 3.81 4.51 -14.05
CA GLY A 281 3.12 5.19 -15.15
C GLY A 281 3.94 6.34 -15.74
N VAL A 282 4.56 7.15 -14.88
CA VAL A 282 5.44 8.25 -15.27
C VAL A 282 6.73 7.74 -15.88
N GLY A 283 7.41 6.78 -15.22
CA GLY A 283 8.66 6.21 -15.68
C GLY A 283 8.55 5.48 -17.02
N SER A 284 7.38 4.90 -17.32
CA SER A 284 7.09 4.31 -18.63
C SER A 284 6.70 5.33 -19.71
N GLY A 285 6.47 6.59 -19.33
CA GLY A 285 6.08 7.68 -20.22
C GLY A 285 4.59 7.68 -20.63
N VAL A 286 3.76 6.82 -20.03
CA VAL A 286 2.34 6.71 -20.36
C VAL A 286 1.47 7.62 -19.51
N MET A 287 1.87 7.96 -18.29
CA MET A 287 1.17 8.89 -17.43
C MET A 287 1.91 10.22 -17.42
N ARG A 288 1.31 11.25 -18.02
CA ARG A 288 1.92 12.57 -18.16
C ARG A 288 1.23 13.66 -17.35
N ILE A 289 -0.06 13.47 -17.08
CA ILE A 289 -0.88 14.44 -16.34
C ILE A 289 -1.61 13.71 -15.21
N PHE A 290 -1.64 14.34 -14.03
CA PHE A 290 -2.40 13.86 -12.87
C PHE A 290 -3.16 15.00 -12.21
N SER A 291 -4.34 14.70 -11.65
CA SER A 291 -5.15 15.68 -10.92
C SER A 291 -4.73 15.68 -9.45
N GLY A 292 -4.43 16.85 -8.88
CA GLY A 292 -4.05 16.95 -7.47
C GLY A 292 -3.54 18.34 -7.09
N LYS A 293 -3.31 18.54 -5.78
CA LYS A 293 -2.68 19.74 -5.25
C LYS A 293 -1.29 19.40 -4.76
N VAL A 294 -0.27 19.88 -5.47
CA VAL A 294 1.14 19.56 -5.20
C VAL A 294 1.60 19.90 -3.78
N GLN A 295 0.96 20.88 -3.12
CA GLN A 295 1.31 21.30 -1.77
C GLN A 295 0.71 20.39 -0.69
N ASN A 296 -0.28 19.56 -1.03
CA ASN A 296 -0.88 18.67 -0.04
C ASN A 296 0.16 17.62 0.39
N LYS A 297 0.06 17.21 1.65
CA LYS A 297 0.91 16.19 2.25
C LYS A 297 0.57 14.81 1.72
N ALA A 298 1.61 14.04 1.37
CA ALA A 298 1.46 12.74 0.73
C ALA A 298 1.07 11.62 1.71
N ASN A 299 1.33 11.81 3.01
CA ASN A 299 0.97 10.86 4.08
C ASN A 299 1.45 9.42 3.82
N MET A 300 2.62 9.26 3.18
CA MET A 300 3.19 7.97 2.82
C MET A 300 3.98 7.35 3.97
N VAL A 301 3.93 6.04 4.13
CA VAL A 301 4.64 5.34 5.20
C VAL A 301 5.32 4.06 4.66
N PRO A 302 6.59 3.78 5.00
CA PRO A 302 7.23 2.54 4.61
C PRO A 302 6.58 1.32 5.28
N VAL A 303 6.38 0.23 4.54
CA VAL A 303 5.66 -0.96 5.05
C VAL A 303 6.36 -1.65 6.22
N ASP A 304 7.69 -1.66 6.24
CA ASP A 304 8.49 -2.30 7.30
C ASP A 304 8.35 -1.54 8.62
N LEU A 305 8.42 -0.21 8.58
CA LEU A 305 8.18 0.62 9.75
C LEU A 305 6.72 0.51 10.23
N CYS A 306 5.75 0.44 9.31
CA CYS A 306 4.34 0.18 9.66
C CYS A 306 4.17 -1.14 10.39
N VAL A 307 4.81 -2.21 9.91
CA VAL A 307 4.72 -3.54 10.52
C VAL A 307 5.37 -3.53 11.90
N ASN A 308 6.51 -2.86 12.07
CA ASN A 308 7.15 -2.72 13.37
C ASN A 308 6.24 -2.01 14.38
N ALA A 309 5.59 -0.90 13.99
CA ALA A 309 4.63 -0.21 14.84
C ALA A 309 3.39 -1.07 15.14
N LEU A 310 2.91 -1.83 14.16
CA LEU A 310 1.75 -2.72 14.31
C LEU A 310 2.03 -3.87 15.29
N LEU A 311 3.20 -4.49 15.22
CA LEU A 311 3.59 -5.51 16.18
C LEU A 311 3.75 -4.90 17.58
N THR A 312 4.30 -3.70 17.66
CA THR A 312 4.46 -2.98 18.93
C THR A 312 3.11 -2.61 19.55
N SER A 313 2.08 -2.29 18.75
CA SER A 313 0.75 -2.03 19.30
C SER A 313 0.10 -3.28 19.90
N ALA A 314 0.38 -4.48 19.36
CA ALA A 314 -0.05 -5.74 19.96
C ALA A 314 0.61 -5.97 21.33
N TRP A 315 1.92 -5.72 21.42
CA TRP A 315 2.67 -5.79 22.68
C TRP A 315 2.13 -4.81 23.72
N ASP A 316 1.79 -3.60 23.29
CA ASP A 316 1.33 -2.54 24.17
C ASP A 316 -0.04 -2.86 24.80
N ILE A 317 -1.02 -3.29 24.00
CA ILE A 317 -2.35 -3.62 24.52
C ILE A 317 -2.38 -4.90 25.35
N ALA A 318 -1.39 -5.78 25.19
CA ALA A 318 -1.25 -6.96 26.03
C ALA A 318 -0.74 -6.64 27.44
N ARG A 319 -0.14 -5.46 27.63
CA ARG A 319 0.51 -5.03 28.88
C ARG A 319 -0.24 -3.91 29.60
N ASN A 320 -1.16 -3.25 28.91
CA ASN A 320 -1.90 -2.10 29.44
C ASN A 320 -3.40 -2.34 29.32
N THR A 321 -4.14 -1.79 30.27
CA THR A 321 -5.62 -1.78 30.22
C THR A 321 -6.07 -0.44 29.64
N TYR A 322 -7.04 -0.50 28.72
CA TYR A 322 -7.61 0.68 28.09
C TYR A 322 -9.13 0.64 28.21
N ASP A 323 -9.75 1.73 28.66
CA ASP A 323 -11.21 1.84 28.78
C ASP A 323 -11.92 1.73 27.43
N THR A 324 -11.25 2.22 26.39
CA THR A 324 -11.68 2.11 24.99
C THR A 324 -10.53 1.58 24.15
N PRO A 325 -10.80 0.74 23.13
CA PRO A 325 -9.75 0.21 22.26
C PRO A 325 -8.86 1.34 21.73
N PRO A 326 -7.54 1.33 22.01
CA PRO A 326 -6.66 2.39 21.55
C PRO A 326 -6.56 2.36 20.02
N ILE A 327 -6.37 3.52 19.42
CA ILE A 327 -6.23 3.69 17.98
C ILE A 327 -4.83 4.26 17.70
N TYR A 328 -4.11 3.66 16.76
CA TYR A 328 -2.78 4.10 16.36
C TYR A 328 -2.81 4.61 14.92
N ASN A 329 -2.76 5.92 14.73
CA ASN A 329 -2.62 6.53 13.41
C ASN A 329 -1.15 6.52 13.00
N TYR A 330 -0.73 5.51 12.24
CA TYR A 330 0.64 5.41 11.76
C TYR A 330 0.82 6.20 10.46
N ILE A 331 1.21 7.46 10.61
CA ILE A 331 1.37 8.48 9.56
C ILE A 331 2.73 9.16 9.69
N PRO A 332 3.21 9.88 8.65
CA PRO A 332 4.42 10.70 8.77
C PRO A 332 4.30 11.70 9.90
N ASP A 333 5.38 11.86 10.65
CA ASP A 333 5.39 12.81 11.75
C ASP A 333 5.14 14.25 11.23
N PRO A 334 4.36 15.10 11.94
CA PRO A 334 4.15 16.50 11.53
C PRO A 334 5.45 17.27 11.27
N ASP A 335 6.52 16.94 11.98
CA ASP A 335 7.84 17.56 11.84
C ASP A 335 8.66 16.97 10.68
N ASN A 336 8.21 15.86 10.07
CA ASN A 336 8.86 15.20 8.95
C ASN A 336 7.86 14.59 7.96
N ILE A 337 7.27 15.43 7.09
CA ILE A 337 6.25 15.01 6.12
C ILE A 337 6.44 15.59 4.72
N ALA A 338 6.66 14.68 3.75
CA ALA A 338 6.77 15.02 2.34
C ALA A 338 5.42 15.41 1.71
N SER A 339 5.49 16.39 0.80
CA SER A 339 4.42 16.84 -0.08
C SER A 339 4.38 16.05 -1.40
N TRP A 340 3.28 16.18 -2.15
CA TRP A 340 3.21 15.64 -3.51
C TRP A 340 4.19 16.32 -4.50
N ARG A 341 4.60 17.57 -4.21
CA ARG A 341 5.64 18.28 -4.96
C ARG A 341 6.97 17.55 -4.85
N GLU A 342 7.43 17.32 -3.62
CA GLU A 342 8.70 16.64 -3.34
C GLU A 342 8.68 15.24 -3.96
N PHE A 343 7.59 14.49 -3.79
CA PHE A 343 7.37 13.20 -4.44
C PHE A 343 7.62 13.25 -5.96
N MET A 344 7.06 14.24 -6.64
CA MET A 344 7.20 14.42 -8.08
C MET A 344 8.63 14.80 -8.47
N GLU A 345 9.24 15.74 -7.76
CA GLU A 345 10.60 16.24 -8.02
C GLU A 345 11.61 15.10 -7.92
N TYR A 346 11.55 14.32 -6.83
CA TYR A 346 12.39 13.14 -6.65
C TYR A 346 12.14 12.06 -7.71
N ALA A 347 10.87 11.78 -8.04
CA ALA A 347 10.54 10.80 -9.07
C ALA A 347 11.12 11.17 -10.44
N ILE A 348 11.11 12.46 -10.81
CA ILE A 348 11.67 12.94 -12.08
C ILE A 348 13.20 12.95 -12.03
N GLU A 349 13.81 13.46 -10.96
CA GLU A 349 15.26 13.58 -10.85
C GLU A 349 15.94 12.22 -10.87
N TYR A 350 15.53 11.32 -9.98
CA TYR A 350 16.12 9.98 -9.85
C TYR A 350 15.62 9.03 -10.94
N GLY A 351 14.37 9.19 -11.41
CA GLY A 351 13.82 8.39 -12.51
C GLY A 351 14.58 8.53 -13.83
N ARG A 352 15.21 9.69 -14.08
CA ARG A 352 16.11 9.90 -15.23
C ARG A 352 17.39 9.07 -15.14
N LYS A 353 17.87 8.79 -13.93
CA LYS A 353 19.06 7.97 -13.66
C LYS A 353 18.74 6.47 -13.71
N LEU A 354 17.47 6.10 -13.47
CA LEU A 354 16.96 4.73 -13.46
C LEU A 354 15.76 4.54 -14.40
N PRO A 355 15.91 4.77 -15.72
CA PRO A 355 14.79 4.63 -16.65
C PRO A 355 14.35 3.18 -16.79
N LEU A 356 13.08 2.97 -17.12
CA LEU A 356 12.52 1.64 -17.39
C LEU A 356 12.91 1.19 -18.80
N ARG A 357 13.23 -0.10 -18.94
CA ARG A 357 13.67 -0.70 -20.21
C ARG A 357 12.60 -0.58 -21.30
N LYS A 358 11.34 -0.73 -20.90
CA LYS A 358 10.17 -0.74 -21.80
C LYS A 358 9.43 0.60 -21.86
N SER A 359 10.05 1.73 -21.48
CA SER A 359 9.42 3.05 -21.61
C SER A 359 8.98 3.32 -23.06
N ILE A 360 7.75 3.80 -23.20
CA ILE A 360 7.10 4.07 -24.50
C ILE A 360 7.37 5.50 -24.94
N TRP A 361 7.49 6.43 -23.99
CA TRP A 361 7.76 7.84 -24.25
C TRP A 361 8.75 8.41 -23.24
N TYR A 362 9.31 9.59 -23.52
CA TYR A 362 10.14 10.31 -22.57
C TYR A 362 9.32 10.70 -21.33
N PRO A 363 9.75 10.36 -20.11
CA PRO A 363 9.05 10.74 -18.89
C PRO A 363 8.94 12.26 -18.73
N CYS A 364 7.73 12.76 -18.88
CA CYS A 364 7.32 14.10 -18.48
C CYS A 364 6.06 13.98 -17.63
N PHE A 365 5.98 14.74 -16.55
CA PHE A 365 4.88 14.62 -15.60
C PHE A 365 4.55 15.96 -14.98
N THR A 366 3.24 16.25 -14.91
CA THR A 366 2.71 17.46 -14.29
C THR A 366 1.47 17.11 -13.48
N ILE A 367 1.39 17.64 -12.27
CA ILE A 367 0.19 17.61 -11.43
C ILE A 367 -0.54 18.94 -11.61
N VAL A 368 -1.84 18.89 -11.90
CA VAL A 368 -2.69 20.06 -12.07
C VAL A 368 -3.88 20.02 -11.11
N SER A 369 -4.26 21.16 -10.54
CA SER A 369 -5.36 21.26 -9.58
C SER A 369 -6.70 21.59 -10.24
N SER A 370 -6.69 22.19 -11.43
CA SER A 370 -7.90 22.57 -12.15
C SER A 370 -8.43 21.41 -12.99
N LYS A 371 -9.71 21.07 -12.81
CA LYS A 371 -10.40 20.03 -13.61
C LYS A 371 -10.41 20.34 -15.09
N TRP A 372 -10.53 21.62 -15.47
CA TRP A 372 -10.48 22.06 -16.86
C TRP A 372 -9.08 21.88 -17.46
N GLN A 373 -8.04 22.27 -16.73
CA GLN A 373 -6.66 22.01 -17.15
C GLN A 373 -6.39 20.51 -17.26
N PHE A 374 -6.84 19.71 -16.30
CA PHE A 374 -6.73 18.25 -16.36
C PHE A 374 -7.42 17.68 -17.60
N ALA A 375 -8.67 18.07 -17.88
CA ALA A 375 -9.41 17.58 -19.03
C ALA A 375 -8.72 17.94 -20.36
N LEU A 376 -8.31 19.20 -20.52
CA LEU A 376 -7.62 19.68 -21.72
C LEU A 376 -6.28 18.97 -21.91
N LEU A 377 -5.43 18.96 -20.87
CA LEU A 377 -4.10 18.36 -20.95
C LEU A 377 -4.18 16.84 -21.08
N SER A 378 -5.13 16.18 -20.41
CA SER A 378 -5.35 14.75 -20.58
C SER A 378 -5.83 14.43 -22.01
N PHE A 379 -6.67 15.27 -22.61
CA PHE A 379 -7.03 15.10 -24.01
C PHE A 379 -5.80 15.21 -24.93
N LEU A 380 -4.98 16.25 -24.76
CA LEU A 380 -3.80 16.51 -25.59
C LEU A 380 -2.65 15.51 -25.38
N TYR A 381 -2.39 15.11 -24.13
CA TYR A 381 -1.26 14.24 -23.78
C TYR A 381 -1.64 12.78 -23.62
N HIS A 382 -2.91 12.41 -23.50
CA HIS A 382 -3.30 11.01 -23.37
C HIS A 382 -4.16 10.58 -24.56
N THR A 383 -5.32 11.21 -24.75
CA THR A 383 -6.33 10.77 -25.71
C THR A 383 -5.90 10.95 -27.17
N LEU A 384 -5.44 12.14 -27.56
CA LEU A 384 -5.08 12.44 -28.94
C LEU A 384 -3.90 11.57 -29.44
N PRO A 385 -2.79 11.41 -28.70
CA PRO A 385 -1.72 10.49 -29.07
C PRO A 385 -2.17 9.02 -29.11
N ALA A 386 -3.09 8.61 -28.23
CA ALA A 386 -3.61 7.25 -28.23
C ALA A 386 -4.43 6.96 -29.49
N LEU A 387 -5.29 7.89 -29.91
CA LEU A 387 -6.07 7.77 -31.15
C LEU A 387 -5.14 7.67 -32.36
N PHE A 388 -4.13 8.54 -32.44
CA PHE A 388 -3.14 8.49 -33.51
C PHE A 388 -2.40 7.14 -33.57
N MET A 389 -1.92 6.65 -32.43
CA MET A 389 -1.22 5.36 -32.35
C MET A 389 -2.12 4.16 -32.64
N ASP A 390 -3.38 4.19 -32.21
CA ASP A 390 -4.37 3.14 -32.52
C ASP A 390 -4.74 3.15 -34.01
N MET A 391 -4.87 4.33 -34.64
CA MET A 391 -5.07 4.44 -36.08
C MET A 391 -3.87 3.89 -36.86
N LEU A 392 -2.64 4.25 -36.48
CA LEU A 392 -1.43 3.69 -37.09
C LEU A 392 -1.37 2.16 -36.94
N MET A 393 -1.74 1.63 -35.76
CA MET A 393 -1.82 0.19 -35.54
C MET A 393 -2.81 -0.50 -36.48
N LEU A 394 -3.98 0.10 -36.71
CA LEU A 394 -4.96 -0.42 -37.67
C LEU A 394 -4.40 -0.45 -39.10
N VAL A 395 -3.72 0.62 -39.52
CA VAL A 395 -3.09 0.70 -40.86
C VAL A 395 -2.04 -0.40 -41.07
N ILE A 396 -1.27 -0.75 -40.04
CA ILE A 396 -0.27 -1.83 -40.10
C ILE A 396 -0.83 -3.23 -39.76
N GLY A 397 -2.15 -3.40 -39.74
CA GLY A 397 -2.83 -4.67 -39.47
C GLY A 397 -2.74 -5.17 -38.03
N LYS A 398 -2.40 -4.29 -37.07
CA LYS A 398 -2.35 -4.60 -35.63
C LYS A 398 -3.61 -4.16 -34.90
N LYS A 399 -3.93 -4.87 -33.81
CA LYS A 399 -5.08 -4.52 -32.96
C LYS A 399 -4.80 -3.24 -32.15
N PRO A 400 -5.74 -2.29 -32.09
CA PRO A 400 -5.61 -1.08 -31.27
C PRO A 400 -5.59 -1.43 -29.78
N ARG A 401 -4.73 -0.74 -29.02
CA ARG A 401 -4.42 -1.03 -27.61
C ARG A 401 -4.28 0.21 -26.73
N MET A 402 -3.92 1.36 -27.29
CA MET A 402 -3.58 2.57 -26.53
C MET A 402 -4.80 3.15 -25.83
N MET A 403 -5.95 3.25 -26.50
CA MET A 403 -7.18 3.75 -25.88
C MET A 403 -7.63 2.86 -24.71
N LYS A 404 -7.48 1.54 -24.84
CA LYS A 404 -7.79 0.60 -23.74
C LYS A 404 -6.86 0.81 -22.54
N MET A 405 -5.58 1.08 -22.78
CA MET A 405 -4.62 1.40 -21.74
C MET A 405 -4.96 2.71 -21.04
N TYR A 406 -5.25 3.78 -21.79
CA TYR A 406 -5.57 5.08 -21.20
C TYR A 406 -6.89 5.10 -20.42
N ARG A 407 -7.90 4.32 -20.82
CA ARG A 407 -9.11 4.13 -19.99
C ARG A 407 -8.76 3.58 -18.60
N LYS A 408 -7.80 2.64 -18.50
CA LYS A 408 -7.33 2.12 -17.21
C LYS A 408 -6.55 3.17 -16.42
N ILE A 409 -5.69 3.95 -17.10
CA ILE A 409 -4.93 5.04 -16.48
C ILE A 409 -5.89 6.11 -15.93
N HIS A 410 -6.87 6.56 -16.70
CA HIS A 410 -7.83 7.57 -16.24
C HIS A 410 -8.71 7.07 -15.11
N LYS A 411 -9.15 5.80 -15.15
CA LYS A 411 -9.85 5.18 -14.01
C LYS A 411 -8.98 5.19 -12.75
N PHE A 412 -7.70 4.83 -12.87
CA PHE A 412 -6.75 4.88 -11.76
C PHE A 412 -6.55 6.31 -11.24
N CYS A 413 -6.39 7.31 -12.12
CA CYS A 413 -6.26 8.72 -11.71
C CYS A 413 -7.51 9.22 -10.97
N ALA A 414 -8.72 8.93 -11.48
CA ALA A 414 -9.98 9.36 -10.87
C ALA A 414 -10.15 8.79 -9.45
N VAL A 415 -9.77 7.52 -9.26
CA VAL A 415 -9.81 6.83 -7.97
C VAL A 415 -8.86 7.48 -6.93
N MET A 416 -7.78 8.10 -7.39
CA MET A 416 -6.75 8.71 -6.54
C MET A 416 -6.92 10.23 -6.36
N GLU A 417 -7.75 10.88 -7.18
CA GLU A 417 -7.95 12.33 -7.21
C GLU A 417 -8.35 12.88 -5.83
N TYR A 418 -9.23 12.16 -5.12
CA TYR A 418 -9.71 12.59 -3.80
C TYR A 418 -8.57 12.77 -2.80
N PHE A 419 -7.66 11.79 -2.70
CA PHE A 419 -6.57 11.81 -1.72
C PHE A 419 -5.42 12.76 -2.10
N SER A 420 -5.27 13.04 -3.38
CA SER A 420 -4.26 13.98 -3.89
C SER A 420 -4.75 15.43 -3.94
N SER A 421 -6.06 15.66 -3.91
CA SER A 421 -6.67 17.00 -3.98
C SER A 421 -7.13 17.55 -2.63
N ASN A 422 -7.32 16.68 -1.64
CA ASN A 422 -7.70 17.04 -0.28
C ASN A 422 -6.51 16.94 0.67
N GLU A 423 -6.49 17.82 1.66
CA GLU A 423 -5.49 17.84 2.73
C GLU A 423 -6.11 17.25 3.98
N PHE A 424 -5.33 16.43 4.69
CA PHE A 424 -5.74 15.76 5.92
C PHE A 424 -4.73 16.06 7.01
N ILE A 425 -5.24 16.34 8.21
CA ILE A 425 -4.45 16.56 9.42
C ILE A 425 -4.72 15.37 10.32
N PHE A 426 -3.68 14.60 10.61
CA PHE A 426 -3.75 13.43 11.47
C PHE A 426 -3.04 13.70 12.80
N GLU A 427 -3.65 13.27 13.90
CA GLU A 427 -2.93 13.14 15.17
C GLU A 427 -2.31 11.74 15.27
N ASN A 428 -1.09 11.65 15.80
CA ASN A 428 -0.32 10.40 15.98
C ASN A 428 0.28 10.29 17.40
N ASN A 429 -0.41 10.86 18.39
CA ASN A 429 0.05 10.94 19.77
C ASN A 429 0.28 9.55 20.38
N ASN A 430 -0.61 8.60 20.14
CA ASN A 430 -0.49 7.23 20.62
C ASN A 430 0.70 6.52 19.97
N VAL A 431 1.00 6.78 18.69
CA VAL A 431 2.19 6.22 18.02
C VAL A 431 3.48 6.82 18.60
N ARG A 432 3.53 8.13 18.87
CA ARG A 432 4.68 8.77 19.54
C ARG A 432 4.89 8.18 20.94
N ALA A 433 3.82 8.08 21.73
CA ALA A 433 3.87 7.46 23.05
C ALA A 433 4.29 5.98 22.99
N LEU A 434 3.84 5.25 21.97
CA LEU A 434 4.23 3.85 21.73
C LEU A 434 5.74 3.72 21.47
N TRP A 435 6.31 4.62 20.68
CA TRP A 435 7.76 4.66 20.45
C TRP A 435 8.54 4.94 21.73
N ASP A 436 8.05 5.87 22.56
CA ASP A 436 8.74 6.28 23.78
C ASP A 436 8.74 5.19 24.87
N LYS A 437 7.78 4.25 24.84
CA LYS A 437 7.74 3.08 25.71
C LYS A 437 8.82 2.03 25.42
N LEU A 438 9.42 2.05 24.22
CA LEU A 438 10.42 1.05 23.84
C LEU A 438 11.81 1.38 24.40
N ASP A 439 12.51 0.34 24.85
CA ASP A 439 13.92 0.43 25.19
C ASP A 439 14.81 0.61 23.95
N ALA A 440 16.10 0.84 24.16
CA ALA A 440 17.03 1.08 23.07
C ALA A 440 17.19 -0.12 22.12
N LYS A 441 17.03 -1.36 22.61
CA LYS A 441 17.15 -2.57 21.80
C LYS A 441 15.89 -2.78 20.96
N ASP A 442 14.71 -2.61 21.55
CA ASP A 442 13.44 -2.67 20.83
C ASP A 442 13.29 -1.54 19.82
N LYS A 443 13.80 -0.33 20.09
CA LYS A 443 13.86 0.75 19.08
C LYS A 443 14.73 0.39 17.88
N ARG A 444 15.78 -0.42 18.06
CA ARG A 444 16.60 -0.93 16.94
C ARG A 444 15.91 -2.08 16.21
N LEU A 445 15.41 -3.06 16.96
CA LEU A 445 14.81 -4.27 16.41
C LEU A 445 13.45 -4.01 15.77
N PHE A 446 12.65 -3.10 16.30
CA PHE A 446 11.31 -2.74 15.81
C PHE A 446 11.27 -1.23 15.53
N ALA A 447 12.21 -0.74 14.72
CA ALA A 447 12.26 0.68 14.37
C ALA A 447 10.98 1.13 13.62
N PHE A 448 10.33 2.20 14.08
CA PHE A 448 9.17 2.79 13.40
C PHE A 448 9.03 4.31 13.56
N ASP A 449 10.07 5.01 14.02
CA ASP A 449 10.03 6.47 14.16
C ASP A 449 10.12 7.20 12.82
N MET A 450 8.99 7.75 12.38
CA MET A 450 8.88 8.50 11.14
C MET A 450 9.69 9.81 11.14
N ARG A 451 10.10 10.36 12.30
CA ARG A 451 10.97 11.55 12.37
C ARG A 451 12.37 11.29 11.80
N SER A 452 12.79 10.02 11.78
CA SER A 452 14.11 9.59 11.32
C SER A 452 14.17 9.20 9.83
N VAL A 453 13.03 9.23 9.12
CA VAL A 453 12.96 8.80 7.72
C VAL A 453 13.57 9.86 6.81
N ASP A 454 14.60 9.47 6.08
CA ASP A 454 15.12 10.23 4.95
C ASP A 454 14.25 9.97 3.71
N TRP A 455 13.45 10.97 3.34
CA TRP A 455 12.59 10.91 2.16
C TRP A 455 13.35 10.74 0.87
N THR A 456 14.52 11.38 0.72
CA THR A 456 15.34 11.28 -0.48
C THR A 456 15.78 9.85 -0.70
N GLU A 457 16.29 9.21 0.36
CA GLU A 457 16.70 7.81 0.30
C GLU A 457 15.50 6.89 0.05
N LEU A 458 14.37 7.09 0.74
CA LEU A 458 13.16 6.30 0.54
C LEU A 458 12.68 6.35 -0.92
N PHE A 459 12.69 7.52 -1.57
CA PHE A 459 12.31 7.62 -2.98
C PHE A 459 13.30 6.93 -3.91
N ARG A 460 14.60 7.06 -3.64
CA ARG A 460 15.65 6.43 -4.43
C ARG A 460 15.51 4.91 -4.42
N ILE A 461 15.34 4.31 -3.23
CA ILE A 461 15.13 2.85 -3.12
C ILE A 461 13.77 2.42 -3.66
N SER A 462 12.72 3.25 -3.53
CA SER A 462 11.40 2.97 -4.09
C SER A 462 11.46 2.81 -5.61
N LEU A 463 12.17 3.72 -6.30
CA LEU A 463 12.34 3.67 -7.75
C LEU A 463 13.05 2.38 -8.20
N TRP A 464 14.12 2.01 -7.49
CA TRP A 464 14.82 0.77 -7.75
C TRP A 464 13.91 -0.44 -7.52
N GLY A 465 13.24 -0.46 -6.37
CA GLY A 465 12.29 -1.50 -5.99
C GLY A 465 11.19 -1.74 -7.01
N LEU A 466 10.54 -0.67 -7.47
CA LEU A 466 9.51 -0.74 -8.50
C LEU A 466 10.08 -1.28 -9.82
N ARG A 467 11.28 -0.85 -10.21
CA ARG A 467 11.95 -1.37 -11.40
C ARG A 467 12.24 -2.86 -11.28
N SER A 468 12.78 -3.31 -10.15
CA SER A 468 13.24 -4.69 -9.96
C SER A 468 12.13 -5.68 -9.65
N TYR A 469 11.20 -5.36 -8.75
CA TYR A 469 10.22 -6.32 -8.25
C TYR A 469 8.87 -6.25 -9.00
N VAL A 470 8.49 -5.05 -9.47
CA VAL A 470 7.20 -4.84 -10.13
C VAL A 470 7.32 -4.86 -11.64
N VAL A 471 8.21 -4.04 -12.21
CA VAL A 471 8.46 -4.00 -13.66
C VAL A 471 9.28 -5.20 -14.13
N LYS A 472 10.07 -5.80 -13.22
CA LYS A 472 10.96 -6.95 -13.47
C LYS A 472 12.05 -6.65 -14.48
N ASP A 473 12.60 -5.43 -14.43
CA ASP A 473 13.80 -5.07 -15.17
C ASP A 473 15.04 -5.44 -14.37
N GLU A 474 15.91 -6.28 -14.95
CA GLU A 474 17.15 -6.70 -14.30
C GLU A 474 18.11 -5.51 -14.10
N PRO A 475 18.94 -5.52 -13.04
CA PRO A 475 19.97 -4.49 -12.81
C PRO A 475 20.90 -4.27 -14.03
N SER A 476 21.23 -5.35 -14.74
CA SER A 476 22.07 -5.35 -15.96
C SER A 476 21.51 -4.47 -17.09
N THR A 477 20.19 -4.28 -17.13
CA THR A 477 19.51 -3.55 -18.23
C THR A 477 19.50 -2.03 -18.05
N VAL A 478 20.07 -1.49 -16.97
CA VAL A 478 20.09 -0.03 -16.72
C VAL A 478 20.81 0.71 -17.86
N ALA A 479 21.99 0.25 -18.28
CA ALA A 479 22.75 0.91 -19.35
C ALA A 479 22.01 0.92 -20.70
N GLU A 480 21.31 -0.17 -21.04
CA GLU A 480 20.43 -0.24 -22.20
C GLU A 480 19.27 0.76 -22.09
N SER A 481 18.65 0.81 -20.91
CA SER A 481 17.51 1.68 -20.61
C SER A 481 17.88 3.16 -20.70
N VAL A 482 19.08 3.55 -20.26
CA VAL A 482 19.61 4.91 -20.40
C VAL A 482 19.81 5.30 -21.87
N LYS A 483 20.37 4.42 -22.70
CA LYS A 483 20.49 4.69 -24.14
C LYS A 483 19.13 4.90 -24.80
N ARG A 484 18.13 4.09 -24.43
CA ARG A 484 16.75 4.25 -24.89
C ARG A 484 16.15 5.58 -24.41
N HIS A 485 16.37 5.93 -23.14
CA HIS A 485 15.90 7.18 -22.55
C HIS A 485 16.41 8.40 -23.33
N GLU A 486 17.70 8.44 -23.68
CA GLU A 486 18.26 9.54 -24.48
C GLU A 486 17.66 9.61 -25.90
N ARG A 487 17.40 8.46 -26.55
CA ARG A 487 16.70 8.45 -27.85
C ARG A 487 15.27 8.97 -27.72
N LEU A 488 14.54 8.56 -26.69
CA LEU A 488 13.19 9.06 -26.42
C LEU A 488 13.19 10.55 -26.08
N LYS A 489 14.21 11.04 -25.38
CA LYS A 489 14.42 12.45 -25.10
C LYS A 489 14.59 13.26 -26.38
N ILE A 490 15.47 12.83 -27.28
CA ILE A 490 15.65 13.48 -28.59
C ILE A 490 14.32 13.48 -29.34
N LEU A 491 13.65 12.32 -29.46
CA LEU A 491 12.37 12.20 -30.14
C LEU A 491 11.32 13.15 -29.55
N HIS A 492 11.26 13.25 -28.22
CA HIS A 492 10.31 14.11 -27.51
C HIS A 492 10.55 15.58 -27.82
N TYR A 493 11.79 16.07 -27.66
CA TYR A 493 12.10 17.48 -27.91
C TYR A 493 12.00 17.85 -29.40
N THR A 494 12.34 16.94 -30.32
CA THR A 494 12.08 17.13 -31.75
C THR A 494 10.58 17.24 -32.03
N THR A 495 9.76 16.40 -31.41
CA THR A 495 8.31 16.45 -31.56
C THR A 495 7.74 17.76 -31.01
N LEU A 496 8.21 18.21 -29.84
CA LEU A 496 7.82 19.51 -29.29
C LEU A 496 8.24 20.66 -30.20
N PHE A 497 9.46 20.64 -30.72
CA PHE A 497 9.95 21.66 -31.64
C PHE A 497 9.09 21.74 -32.90
N VAL A 498 8.73 20.61 -33.50
CA VAL A 498 7.84 20.55 -34.67
C VAL A 498 6.45 21.09 -34.33
N ILE A 499 5.86 20.67 -33.21
CA ILE A 499 4.53 21.15 -32.77
C ILE A 499 4.56 22.68 -32.57
N TYR A 500 5.53 23.20 -31.82
CA TYR A 500 5.63 24.64 -31.55
C TYR A 500 5.91 25.45 -32.81
N SER A 501 6.74 24.95 -33.73
CA SER A 501 7.00 25.61 -35.01
C SER A 501 5.74 25.67 -35.88
N LEU A 502 4.97 24.57 -35.94
CA LEU A 502 3.70 24.54 -36.67
C LEU A 502 2.65 25.46 -36.03
N THR A 503 2.53 25.45 -34.70
CA THR A 503 1.62 26.36 -33.98
C THR A 503 2.00 27.81 -34.22
N PHE A 504 3.28 28.17 -34.13
CA PHE A 504 3.77 29.51 -34.41
C PHE A 504 3.48 29.92 -35.85
N PHE A 505 3.73 29.05 -36.82
CA PHE A 505 3.43 29.31 -38.23
C PHE A 505 1.93 29.55 -38.46
N ILE A 506 1.04 28.74 -37.88
CA ILE A 506 -0.42 28.91 -37.99
C ILE A 506 -0.85 30.25 -37.37
N LEU A 507 -0.36 30.57 -36.18
CA LEU A 507 -0.68 31.85 -35.52
C LEU A 507 -0.18 33.04 -36.33
N TYR A 508 1.00 32.95 -36.92
CA TYR A 508 1.54 33.98 -37.81
C TYR A 508 0.69 34.17 -39.07
N GLN A 509 0.23 33.08 -39.70
CA GLN A 509 -0.66 33.18 -40.87
C GLN A 509 -2.02 33.78 -40.52
N LEU A 510 -2.59 33.41 -39.37
CA LEU A 510 -3.83 34.01 -38.87
C LEU A 510 -3.66 35.49 -38.56
N PHE A 511 -2.57 35.87 -37.90
CA PHE A 511 -2.22 37.27 -37.65
C PHE A 511 -2.10 38.03 -38.97
N LYS A 512 -1.36 37.47 -39.94
CA LYS A 512 -1.24 38.07 -41.27
C LYS A 512 -2.62 38.29 -41.89
N PHE A 513 -3.47 37.27 -41.96
CA PHE A 513 -4.82 37.35 -42.53
C PHE A 513 -5.75 38.37 -41.86
N VAL A 514 -5.61 38.60 -40.55
CA VAL A 514 -6.46 39.53 -39.81
C VAL A 514 -5.99 40.99 -39.96
N PHE A 515 -4.68 41.22 -40.11
CA PHE A 515 -4.09 42.56 -40.05
C PHE A 515 -3.47 43.07 -41.36
N PHE A 516 -3.29 42.20 -42.36
CA PHE A 516 -2.74 42.50 -43.69
C PHE A 516 -3.53 41.79 -44.78
#